data_AF-A0A2N2LYF6-F1
#
_entry.id   AF-A0A2N2LYF6-F1
#
_cell.length_a   1.000
_cell.length_b   1.000
_cell.length_c   1.000
_cell.angle_alpha   90.00
_cell.angle_beta   90.00
_cell.angle_gamma   90.00
#
_symmetry.space_group_name_H-M   'P 1'
#
loop_
_entity.id
_entity.type
_entity.pdbx_description
1 polymer ?
#
loop_
_entity_poly.entity_id
_entity_poly.type
_entity_poly.pdbx_seq_one_letter_code
_entity_poly.pdbx_strand_id
1 'polypeptide(L)'
;MIAGLLIWDVPRNKVEMLLEKSSIEKVANNYLMAEKEGDLKQAYALLAPSSVYKKTHSYDQFLKDIINNPPVKINTYRIVNIYRLRDNDMRKDYPDVDKFVQVEVDVTFKHSGENSVFNYSFTFLKEKGNWYKG
;
A
#
# COMPACT_ATOMS: atom_id res chain seq x y z
N MET A 1 -22.98 9.50 -26.80
CA MET A 1 -22.91 10.61 -25.81
C MET A 1 -22.36 10.03 -24.50
N ILE A 2 -21.08 10.20 -24.19
CA ILE A 2 -20.49 9.86 -22.87
C ILE A 2 -19.49 10.97 -22.47
N ALA A 3 -19.92 12.23 -22.60
CA ALA A 3 -19.07 13.38 -22.22
C ALA A 3 -19.44 13.93 -20.83
N GLY A 4 -20.51 13.43 -20.20
CA GLY A 4 -21.04 13.95 -18.94
C GLY A 4 -20.45 13.34 -17.66
N LEU A 5 -19.94 12.10 -17.69
CA LEU A 5 -19.45 11.42 -16.48
C LEU A 5 -18.09 11.95 -15.99
N LEU A 6 -17.17 12.25 -16.92
CA LEU A 6 -15.79 12.62 -16.58
C LEU A 6 -15.66 13.94 -15.79
N ILE A 7 -16.63 14.84 -15.92
CA ILE A 7 -16.56 16.17 -15.29
C ILE A 7 -16.96 16.11 -13.81
N TRP A 8 -17.82 15.16 -13.41
CA TRP A 8 -18.29 14.99 -12.03
C TRP A 8 -17.44 14.00 -11.22
N ASP A 9 -16.72 13.08 -11.87
CA ASP A 9 -15.86 12.11 -11.19
C ASP A 9 -14.60 12.75 -10.56
N VAL A 10 -14.05 13.79 -11.19
CA VAL A 10 -12.87 14.51 -10.69
C VAL A 10 -13.14 15.23 -9.35
N PRO A 11 -14.21 16.03 -9.19
CA PRO A 11 -14.51 16.65 -7.91
C PRO A 11 -14.85 15.61 -6.83
N ARG A 12 -15.55 14.52 -7.17
CA ARG A 12 -15.86 13.44 -6.24
C ARG A 12 -14.60 12.76 -5.71
N ASN A 13 -13.68 12.35 -6.59
CA ASN A 13 -12.45 11.67 -6.19
C ASN A 13 -11.54 12.56 -5.32
N LYS A 14 -11.55 13.88 -5.53
CA LYS A 14 -10.81 14.82 -4.67
C LYS A 14 -11.39 14.89 -3.26
N VAL A 15 -12.72 14.93 -3.14
CA VAL A 15 -13.39 14.93 -1.83
C VAL A 15 -13.17 13.58 -1.12
N GLU A 16 -13.36 12.47 -1.82
CA GLU A 16 -13.09 11.14 -1.27
C GLU A 16 -11.62 10.98 -0.84
N MET A 17 -10.67 11.47 -1.65
CA MET A 17 -9.26 11.48 -1.27
C MET A 17 -9.04 12.27 0.02
N LEU A 18 -9.62 13.46 0.18
CA LEU A 18 -9.48 14.24 1.41
C LEU A 18 -10.01 13.49 2.64
N LEU A 19 -11.10 12.73 2.51
CA LEU A 19 -11.69 11.94 3.59
C LEU A 19 -10.87 10.69 3.92
N GLU A 20 -10.34 10.00 2.90
CA GLU A 20 -9.59 8.75 3.07
C GLU A 20 -8.11 8.97 3.40
N LYS A 21 -7.54 10.14 3.06
CA LYS A 21 -6.10 10.41 3.11
C LYS A 21 -5.48 10.07 4.47
N SER A 22 -6.08 10.51 5.57
CA SER A 22 -5.52 10.23 6.90
C SER A 22 -5.48 8.72 7.22
N SER A 23 -6.50 7.97 6.80
CA SER A 23 -6.54 6.52 6.99
C SER A 23 -5.50 5.81 6.14
N ILE A 24 -5.31 6.26 4.89
CA ILE A 24 -4.29 5.74 3.98
C ILE A 24 -2.89 6.04 4.54
N GLU A 25 -2.63 7.29 4.94
CA GLU A 25 -1.35 7.69 5.56
C GLU A 25 -1.05 6.86 6.80
N LYS A 26 -2.04 6.64 7.67
CA LYS A 26 -1.88 5.84 8.88
C LYS A 26 -1.47 4.40 8.56
N VAL A 27 -2.17 3.75 7.64
CA VAL A 27 -1.85 2.36 7.25
C VAL A 27 -0.49 2.27 6.56
N ALA A 28 -0.16 3.22 5.68
CA ALA A 28 1.14 3.27 5.02
C ALA A 28 2.28 3.46 6.03
N ASN A 29 2.14 4.40 6.97
CA ASN A 29 3.12 4.60 8.05
C ASN A 29 3.26 3.33 8.91
N ASN A 30 2.16 2.71 9.32
CA ASN A 30 2.21 1.48 10.11
C ASN A 30 2.95 0.36 9.38
N TYR A 31 2.74 0.20 8.08
CA TYR A 31 3.41 -0.80 7.26
C TYR A 31 4.92 -0.50 7.14
N LEU A 32 5.28 0.74 6.77
CA LEU A 32 6.68 1.14 6.61
C LEU A 32 7.45 1.12 7.94
N MET A 33 6.79 1.44 9.05
CA MET A 33 7.35 1.31 10.39
C MET A 33 7.61 -0.15 10.75
N ALA A 34 6.66 -1.05 10.49
CA ALA A 34 6.84 -2.49 10.71
C ALA A 34 8.02 -3.05 9.90
N GLU A 35 8.14 -2.69 8.61
CA GLU A 35 9.28 -3.08 7.77
C GLU A 35 10.62 -2.54 8.29
N LYS A 36 10.65 -1.27 8.75
CA LYS A 36 11.84 -0.64 9.33
C LYS A 36 12.28 -1.30 10.64
N GLU A 37 11.34 -1.58 11.52
CA GLU A 37 11.58 -2.19 12.84
C GLU A 37 11.82 -3.70 12.75
N GLY A 38 11.44 -4.32 11.62
CA GLY A 38 11.48 -5.77 11.45
C GLY A 38 10.33 -6.48 12.16
N ASP A 39 9.21 -5.79 12.42
CA ASP A 39 7.98 -6.42 12.91
C ASP A 39 7.26 -7.14 11.78
N LEU A 40 7.76 -8.34 11.49
CA LEU A 40 7.26 -9.20 10.41
C LEU A 40 5.79 -9.58 10.62
N LYS A 41 5.36 -9.72 11.88
CA LYS A 41 3.97 -10.05 12.21
C LYS A 41 3.05 -8.91 11.80
N GLN A 42 3.40 -7.68 12.16
CA GLN A 42 2.63 -6.49 11.81
C GLN A 42 2.66 -6.22 10.31
N ALA A 43 3.82 -6.37 9.66
CA ALA A 43 3.95 -6.22 8.21
C ALA A 43 3.02 -7.20 7.46
N TYR A 44 3.03 -8.48 7.85
CA TYR A 44 2.14 -9.48 7.28
C TYR A 44 0.66 -9.21 7.59
N ALA A 45 0.34 -8.79 8.81
CA ALA A 45 -1.04 -8.46 9.20
C ALA A 45 -1.63 -7.34 8.34
N LEU A 46 -0.81 -6.36 7.94
CA LEU A 46 -1.21 -5.22 7.11
C LEU A 46 -1.33 -5.55 5.61
N LEU A 47 -0.91 -6.74 5.17
CA LEU A 47 -1.18 -7.18 3.80
C LEU A 47 -2.67 -7.42 3.59
N ALA A 48 -3.14 -7.05 2.41
CA ALA A 48 -4.53 -7.24 2.01
C ALA A 48 -4.86 -8.74 1.93
N PRO A 49 -5.97 -9.20 2.52
CA PRO A 49 -6.46 -10.56 2.33
C PRO A 49 -6.60 -10.96 0.85
N SER A 50 -6.99 -10.02 -0.02
CA SER A 50 -7.09 -10.30 -1.46
C SER A 50 -5.77 -10.22 -2.24
N SER A 51 -4.67 -9.76 -1.60
CA SER A 51 -3.34 -9.72 -2.25
C SER A 51 -2.95 -11.11 -2.72
N VAL A 52 -2.26 -11.17 -3.87
CA VAL A 52 -1.78 -12.44 -4.45
C VAL A 52 -0.93 -13.20 -3.43
N TYR A 53 -0.16 -12.47 -2.64
CA TYR A 53 0.70 -13.05 -1.62
C TYR A 53 -0.09 -13.71 -0.50
N LYS A 54 -1.03 -13.01 0.17
CA LYS A 54 -1.86 -13.62 1.24
C LYS A 54 -2.79 -14.72 0.77
N LYS A 55 -3.19 -14.71 -0.51
CA LYS A 55 -3.99 -15.81 -1.09
C LYS A 55 -3.21 -17.13 -1.18
N THR A 56 -1.88 -17.05 -1.28
CA THR A 56 -1.02 -18.22 -1.58
C THR A 56 -0.06 -18.58 -0.45
N HIS A 57 0.22 -17.65 0.47
CA HIS A 57 1.18 -17.83 1.55
C HIS A 57 0.51 -17.66 2.91
N SER A 58 0.75 -18.61 3.80
CA SER A 58 0.50 -18.45 5.23
C SER A 58 1.60 -17.58 5.88
N TYR A 59 1.37 -17.19 7.13
CA TYR A 59 2.39 -16.46 7.89
C TYR A 59 3.69 -17.26 8.05
N ASP A 60 3.62 -18.57 8.25
CA ASP A 60 4.81 -19.43 8.36
C ASP A 60 5.59 -19.51 7.05
N GLN A 61 4.89 -19.50 5.90
CA GLN A 61 5.55 -19.42 4.60
C GLN A 61 6.21 -18.06 4.38
N PHE A 62 5.56 -16.99 4.80
CA PHE A 62 6.15 -15.65 4.79
C PHE A 62 7.43 -15.54 5.62
N LEU A 63 7.45 -16.14 6.81
CA LEU A 63 8.67 -16.20 7.62
C LEU A 63 9.78 -16.99 6.93
N LYS A 64 9.45 -18.13 6.30
CA LYS A 64 10.42 -18.91 5.52
C LYS A 64 10.98 -18.10 4.35
N ASP A 65 10.13 -17.38 3.63
CA ASP A 65 10.55 -16.55 2.49
C ASP A 65 11.51 -15.45 2.94
N ILE A 66 11.24 -14.79 4.07
CA ILE A 66 12.13 -13.78 4.64
C ILE A 66 13.46 -14.38 5.12
N ILE A 67 13.44 -15.57 5.71
CA ILE A 67 14.68 -16.24 6.14
C ILE A 67 15.53 -16.62 4.91
N ASN A 68 14.89 -17.14 3.87
CA ASN A 68 15.56 -17.59 2.65
C ASN A 68 16.02 -16.43 1.76
N ASN A 69 15.30 -15.30 1.79
CA ASN A 69 15.61 -14.10 1.03
C ASN A 69 15.33 -12.84 1.88
N PRO A 70 16.27 -12.48 2.78
CA PRO A 70 16.08 -11.36 3.68
C PRO A 70 15.92 -10.05 2.90
N PRO A 71 14.82 -9.30 3.09
CA PRO A 71 14.65 -8.02 2.43
C PRO A 71 15.69 -7.02 2.91
N VAL A 72 16.04 -6.07 2.04
CA VAL A 72 16.93 -4.98 2.42
C VAL A 72 16.23 -4.12 3.47
N LYS A 73 16.82 -3.98 4.65
CA LYS A 73 16.21 -3.25 5.76
C LYS A 73 16.12 -1.76 5.48
N ILE A 74 14.90 -1.22 5.62
CA ILE A 74 14.64 0.22 5.60
C ILE A 74 15.39 0.89 6.76
N ASN A 75 16.04 2.00 6.46
CA ASN A 75 16.65 2.88 7.45
C ASN A 75 15.72 4.07 7.76
N THR A 76 15.33 4.81 6.73
CA THR A 76 14.36 5.90 6.83
C THR A 76 13.37 5.85 5.69
N TYR A 77 12.20 6.43 5.90
CA TYR A 77 11.21 6.60 4.85
C TYR A 77 10.49 7.92 5.02
N ARG A 78 9.90 8.41 3.92
CA ARG A 78 9.02 9.58 3.90
C ARG A 78 7.92 9.35 2.87
N ILE A 79 6.66 9.44 3.28
CA ILE A 79 5.53 9.49 2.34
C ILE A 79 5.60 10.83 1.61
N VAL A 80 5.76 10.79 0.29
CA VAL A 80 5.89 11.96 -0.58
C VAL A 80 4.52 12.39 -1.07
N ASN A 81 3.69 11.43 -1.47
CA ASN A 81 2.39 11.73 -2.07
C ASN A 81 1.41 10.55 -1.93
N ILE A 82 0.11 10.86 -1.98
CA ILE A 82 -0.97 9.89 -2.08
C ILE A 82 -1.87 10.32 -3.22
N TYR A 83 -2.00 9.46 -4.22
CA TYR A 83 -2.60 9.82 -5.49
C TYR A 83 -3.27 8.63 -6.16
N ARG A 84 -4.02 8.90 -7.24
CA ARG A 84 -4.77 7.88 -8.00
C ARG A 84 -5.71 7.03 -7.13
N LEU A 85 -6.42 7.67 -6.19
CA LEU A 85 -7.58 7.03 -5.56
C LEU A 85 -8.60 6.73 -6.65
N ARG A 86 -8.99 5.47 -6.76
CA ARG A 86 -9.93 4.98 -7.78
C ARG A 86 -10.76 3.84 -7.23
N ASP A 87 -11.95 3.69 -7.79
CA ASP A 87 -12.76 2.49 -7.56
C ASP A 87 -12.12 1.26 -8.21
N ASN A 88 -12.55 0.09 -7.74
CA ASN A 88 -12.12 -1.16 -8.32
C ASN A 88 -12.89 -1.49 -9.60
N ASP A 89 -12.24 -1.31 -10.75
CA ASP A 89 -12.73 -1.73 -12.07
C ASP A 89 -12.50 -3.24 -12.36
N MET A 90 -11.73 -3.92 -11.50
CA MET A 90 -11.33 -5.32 -11.62
C MET A 90 -12.10 -6.21 -10.63
N ARG A 91 -13.40 -5.96 -10.47
CA ARG A 91 -14.27 -6.69 -9.52
C ARG A 91 -14.30 -8.21 -9.77
N LYS A 92 -14.04 -8.64 -11.00
CA LYS A 92 -13.95 -10.06 -11.33
C LYS A 92 -12.79 -10.74 -10.59
N ASP A 93 -11.65 -10.07 -10.50
CA ASP A 93 -10.41 -10.63 -9.92
C ASP A 93 -10.27 -10.28 -8.43
N TYR A 94 -10.87 -9.15 -8.03
CA TYR A 94 -10.82 -8.61 -6.67
C TYR A 94 -12.23 -8.24 -6.16
N PRO A 95 -13.16 -9.19 -5.99
CA PRO A 95 -14.56 -8.89 -5.67
C PRO A 95 -14.73 -8.11 -4.36
N ASP A 96 -13.91 -8.41 -3.35
CA ASP A 96 -13.95 -7.79 -2.02
C ASP A 96 -13.24 -6.43 -1.92
N VAL A 97 -12.53 -6.00 -2.97
CA VAL A 97 -11.76 -4.74 -2.96
C VAL A 97 -12.63 -3.60 -3.44
N ASP A 98 -12.81 -2.59 -2.60
CA ASP A 98 -13.59 -1.39 -2.88
C ASP A 98 -12.85 -0.39 -3.75
N LYS A 99 -11.61 -0.05 -3.35
CA LYS A 99 -10.82 1.02 -3.93
C LYS A 99 -9.33 0.69 -3.96
N PHE A 100 -8.60 1.37 -4.82
CA PHE A 100 -7.13 1.36 -4.88
C PHE A 100 -6.58 2.77 -4.74
N VAL A 101 -5.38 2.88 -4.20
CA VAL A 101 -4.62 4.14 -4.12
C VAL A 101 -3.12 3.86 -4.26
N GLN A 102 -2.38 4.85 -4.79
CA GLN A 102 -0.92 4.83 -4.83
C GLN A 102 -0.36 5.71 -3.72
N VAL A 103 0.61 5.18 -2.98
CA VAL A 103 1.37 5.90 -1.97
C VAL A 103 2.82 5.95 -2.43
N GLU A 104 3.28 7.15 -2.76
CA GLU A 104 4.66 7.42 -3.14
C GLU A 104 5.50 7.62 -1.89
N VAL A 105 6.64 6.93 -1.81
CA VAL A 105 7.49 6.88 -0.63
C VAL A 105 8.95 6.96 -1.06
N ASP A 106 9.66 7.90 -0.46
CA ASP A 106 11.12 7.92 -0.49
C ASP A 106 11.65 7.01 0.62
N VAL A 107 12.59 6.13 0.30
CA VAL A 107 13.16 5.13 1.20
C VAL A 107 14.69 5.19 1.13
N THR A 108 15.34 5.08 2.28
CA THR A 108 16.77 4.76 2.37
C THR A 108 16.94 3.42 3.04
N PHE A 109 17.98 2.68 2.67
CA PHE A 109 18.27 1.35 3.22
C PHE A 109 19.54 1.37 4.07
N LYS A 110 19.62 0.48 5.07
CA LYS A 110 20.73 0.48 6.06
C LYS A 110 22.14 0.28 5.46
N HIS A 111 22.23 -0.35 4.30
CA HIS A 111 23.52 -0.62 3.62
C HIS A 111 23.72 0.25 2.38
N SER A 112 22.83 1.19 2.11
CA SER A 112 23.00 2.18 1.05
C SER A 112 23.68 3.43 1.63
N GLY A 113 24.53 4.08 0.84
CA GLY A 113 25.18 5.33 1.27
C GLY A 113 24.15 6.40 1.61
N GLU A 114 24.54 7.40 2.42
CA GLU A 114 23.63 8.44 2.94
C GLU A 114 22.87 9.23 1.85
N ASN A 115 23.36 9.19 0.60
CA ASN A 115 22.76 9.86 -0.56
C ASN A 115 21.88 8.96 -1.44
N SER A 116 21.66 7.70 -1.07
CA SER A 116 20.83 6.76 -1.84
C SER A 116 19.38 6.78 -1.36
N VAL A 117 18.62 7.73 -1.90
CA VAL A 117 17.15 7.77 -1.75
C VAL A 117 16.50 7.08 -2.93
N PHE A 118 15.65 6.10 -2.64
CA PHE A 118 14.87 5.36 -3.63
C PHE A 118 13.41 5.79 -3.54
N ASN A 119 12.83 6.17 -4.67
CA ASN A 119 11.41 6.51 -4.75
C ASN A 119 10.62 5.27 -5.18
N TYR A 120 9.66 4.87 -4.36
CA TYR A 120 8.76 3.74 -4.60
C TYR A 120 7.31 4.21 -4.63
N SER A 121 6.50 3.59 -5.50
CA SER A 121 5.04 3.74 -5.47
C SER A 121 4.40 2.43 -5.02
N PHE A 122 3.89 2.42 -3.79
CA PHE A 122 3.19 1.28 -3.24
C PHE A 122 1.69 1.38 -3.50
N THR A 123 1.11 0.28 -4.00
CA THR A 123 -0.35 0.16 -4.07
C THR A 123 -0.90 -0.25 -2.71
N PHE A 124 -1.92 0.49 -2.26
CA PHE A 124 -2.79 0.16 -1.14
C PHE A 124 -4.20 -0.03 -1.67
N LEU A 125 -4.97 -0.87 -0.99
CA LEU A 125 -6.31 -1.22 -1.39
C LEU A 125 -7.25 -1.23 -0.19
N LYS A 126 -8.52 -0.90 -0.44
CA LYS A 126 -9.56 -0.86 0.58
C LYS A 126 -10.41 -2.12 0.46
N GLU A 127 -10.53 -2.88 1.53
CA GLU A 127 -11.41 -4.04 1.64
C GLU A 127 -12.31 -3.90 2.87
N LYS A 128 -13.63 -3.99 2.68
CA LYS A 128 -14.61 -3.99 3.78
C LYS A 128 -14.41 -2.80 4.73
N GLY A 129 -14.11 -1.62 4.17
CA GLY A 129 -13.90 -0.40 4.93
C GLY A 129 -12.48 -0.15 5.45
N ASN A 130 -11.57 -1.13 5.37
CA ASN A 130 -10.20 -1.01 5.91
C ASN A 130 -9.16 -0.91 4.78
N TRP A 131 -8.12 -0.12 4.98
CA TRP A 131 -6.99 -0.01 4.06
C TRP A 131 -5.90 -1.03 4.40
N TYR A 132 -5.30 -1.63 3.36
CA TYR A 132 -4.24 -2.62 3.47
C TYR A 132 -3.18 -2.41 2.40
N LYS A 133 -1.97 -2.94 2.64
CA LYS A 133 -0.94 -3.06 1.62
C LYS A 133 -1.37 -4.09 0.58
N GLY A 134 -1.48 -3.65 -0.68
CA GLY A 134 -1.86 -4.51 -1.82
C GLY A 134 -0.76 -5.46 -2.26
#